data_AF-A0A1J5K7Y9-F1
#
_entry.id   AF-A0A1J5K7Y9-F1
#
_cell.length_a   1.000
_cell.length_b   1.000
_cell.length_c   1.000
_cell.angle_alpha   90.00
_cell.angle_beta   90.00
_cell.angle_gamma   90.00
#
_symmetry.space_group_name_H-M   'P 1'
#
loop_
_entity.id
_entity.type
_entity.pdbx_description
1 polymer ?
#
loop_
_entity_poly.entity_id
_entity_poly.type
_entity_poly.pdbx_seq_one_letter_code
_entity_poly.pdbx_strand_id
1 'polypeptide(L)'
;MLKIKRSSTKLLFLAIVLSVAIGLLGLVLWVDNDFSISGISSLAATNRSVNAYFGALITAMALIITLTSNLYSPRLARVFVTHPLTILGVGYILLTNFFIIISHLISVTHPWFQIVSFISFSLTIVAMLGIIPFLYAISRFVKPSYFIPLIGVYATENLNELHRTGISKVKIEKESKNFFSLIDVITNMATTALQRKDRLVMSIVTVELFKLLKVLISYRNDISKDQKWRRRSQSFTQGMSEEGKYYLKRDKIWPEAYILSKVLENTNILTRSDNELVPLICRELTNSHDLAINHSDKKIVKLHLMILNSILREALDSRNEHKFSSVIYYYRMNIELLIGHYDLCEQAISHFIFYGTCAKNLDEPLAVKSFLFDLSRILNYLSFESEKLSLKLYEKEVKRTWMQFIKLGGNYKKYTTMSIIKTFWNLYSQNYHQLTSLLRRDFLNDSFEHAVILKEMLQNEDPLEKEYSDFLVCPEYLSGMALSLASDFLSDFIEVLEKEDKDQDEETEEAV
;
A
#
# COMPACT_ATOMS: atom_id res chain seq x y z
N MET A 1 -16.43 0.95 -6.97
CA MET A 1 -17.33 0.22 -7.90
C MET A 1 -18.62 0.98 -8.26
N LEU A 2 -19.08 1.99 -7.48
CA LEU A 2 -20.40 2.64 -7.66
C LEU A 2 -20.47 3.85 -8.63
N LYS A 3 -19.39 4.57 -8.94
CA LYS A 3 -19.44 5.71 -9.89
C LYS A 3 -19.21 5.34 -11.36
N ILE A 4 -18.58 4.18 -11.62
CA ILE A 4 -18.08 3.79 -12.96
C ILE A 4 -19.17 3.10 -13.80
N LYS A 5 -20.12 2.42 -13.15
CA LYS A 5 -21.29 1.83 -13.82
C LYS A 5 -22.20 2.89 -14.45
N ARG A 6 -21.99 4.19 -14.22
CA ARG A 6 -22.91 5.26 -14.66
C ARG A 6 -22.46 6.05 -15.89
N SER A 7 -21.18 6.01 -16.29
CA SER A 7 -20.68 6.78 -17.46
C SER A 7 -20.54 5.90 -18.71
N SER A 8 -19.92 4.72 -18.58
CA SER A 8 -19.85 3.74 -19.69
C SER A 8 -21.23 3.23 -20.10
N THR A 9 -22.16 3.07 -19.16
CA THR A 9 -23.55 2.72 -19.47
C THR A 9 -24.30 3.86 -20.14
N LYS A 10 -24.03 5.14 -19.81
CA LYS A 10 -24.64 6.29 -20.48
C LYS A 10 -24.17 6.41 -21.93
N LEU A 11 -22.88 6.19 -22.20
CA LEU A 11 -22.35 6.19 -23.57
C LEU A 11 -22.85 4.99 -24.38
N LEU A 12 -22.94 3.81 -23.76
CA LEU A 12 -23.45 2.61 -24.42
C LEU A 12 -24.97 2.70 -24.63
N PHE A 13 -25.71 3.27 -23.68
CA PHE A 13 -27.14 3.58 -23.82
C PHE A 13 -27.37 4.65 -24.89
N LEU A 14 -26.57 5.72 -24.92
CA LEU A 14 -26.60 6.73 -25.98
C LEU A 14 -26.34 6.09 -27.34
N ALA A 15 -25.33 5.21 -27.45
CA ALA A 15 -25.02 4.50 -28.69
C ALA A 15 -26.16 3.56 -29.14
N ILE A 16 -26.82 2.86 -28.21
CA ILE A 16 -28.00 2.04 -28.50
C ILE A 16 -29.18 2.93 -28.92
N VAL A 17 -29.43 4.04 -28.23
CA VAL A 17 -30.52 4.98 -28.59
C VAL A 17 -30.24 5.61 -29.96
N LEU A 18 -29.00 5.99 -30.23
CA LEU A 18 -28.59 6.53 -31.53
C LEU A 18 -28.70 5.46 -32.62
N SER A 19 -28.36 4.19 -32.35
CA SER A 19 -28.51 3.13 -33.34
C SER A 19 -29.96 2.80 -33.63
N VAL A 20 -30.83 2.81 -32.61
CA VAL A 20 -32.28 2.66 -32.78
C VAL A 20 -32.85 3.85 -33.54
N ALA A 21 -32.43 5.07 -33.22
CA ALA A 21 -32.87 6.28 -33.93
C ALA A 21 -32.41 6.28 -35.40
N ILE A 22 -31.16 5.92 -35.68
CA ILE A 22 -30.64 5.80 -37.06
C ILE A 22 -31.29 4.62 -37.79
N GLY A 23 -31.57 3.51 -37.10
CA GLY A 23 -32.33 2.38 -37.65
C GLY A 23 -33.77 2.76 -38.02
N LEU A 24 -34.46 3.51 -37.16
CA LEU A 24 -35.80 4.05 -37.42
C LEU A 24 -35.78 5.10 -38.54
N LEU A 25 -34.76 5.95 -38.60
CA LEU A 25 -34.59 6.93 -39.67
C LEU A 25 -34.28 6.23 -41.01
N GLY A 26 -33.53 5.13 -40.96
CA GLY A 26 -33.35 4.21 -42.08
C GLY A 26 -34.67 3.60 -42.55
N LEU A 27 -35.55 3.15 -41.63
CA LEU A 27 -36.90 2.66 -41.99
C LEU A 27 -37.75 3.74 -42.66
N VAL A 28 -37.73 4.97 -42.16
CA VAL A 28 -38.49 6.09 -42.74
C VAL A 28 -37.98 6.45 -44.14
N LEU A 29 -36.66 6.43 -44.36
CA LEU A 29 -36.05 6.65 -45.68
C LEU A 29 -36.20 5.45 -46.63
N TRP A 30 -36.53 4.26 -46.11
CA TRP A 30 -36.66 3.01 -46.87
C TRP A 30 -38.08 2.77 -47.42
N VAL A 31 -39.07 3.56 -46.97
CA VAL A 31 -40.48 3.46 -47.40
C VAL A 31 -40.73 4.09 -48.78
N ASP A 32 -39.78 4.85 -49.35
CA ASP A 32 -39.90 5.38 -50.71
C ASP A 32 -39.28 4.43 -51.77
N ASN A 33 -40.04 4.21 -52.83
CA ASN A 33 -39.98 3.10 -53.79
C ASN A 33 -38.68 2.95 -54.62
N ASP A 34 -38.49 1.71 -55.12
CA ASP A 34 -37.56 1.22 -56.15
C ASP A 34 -36.07 1.01 -55.79
N PHE A 35 -35.80 -0.11 -55.10
CA PHE A 35 -34.43 -0.63 -54.95
C PHE A 35 -34.03 -1.50 -56.17
N SER A 36 -33.32 -0.90 -57.13
CA SER A 36 -32.68 -1.60 -58.25
C SER A 36 -31.45 -2.42 -57.81
N ILE A 37 -30.94 -3.30 -58.69
CA ILE A 37 -29.80 -4.26 -58.57
C ILE A 37 -28.55 -3.75 -57.81
N SER A 38 -28.42 -2.44 -57.58
CA SER A 38 -27.52 -1.79 -56.62
C SER A 38 -27.58 -2.28 -55.14
N GLY A 39 -28.54 -3.14 -54.75
CA GLY A 39 -28.70 -3.60 -53.35
C GLY A 39 -27.66 -4.62 -52.90
N ILE A 40 -27.07 -5.34 -53.86
CA ILE A 40 -26.00 -6.29 -53.60
C ILE A 40 -24.68 -5.54 -53.35
N SER A 41 -24.46 -4.38 -54.01
CA SER A 41 -23.24 -3.58 -53.79
C SER A 41 -23.25 -2.85 -52.46
N SER A 42 -24.41 -2.48 -51.92
CA SER A 42 -24.53 -1.82 -50.60
C SER A 42 -24.26 -2.78 -49.44
N LEU A 43 -24.79 -4.02 -49.48
CA LEU A 43 -24.49 -5.04 -48.45
C LEU A 43 -23.01 -5.46 -48.50
N ALA A 44 -22.44 -5.62 -49.69
CA ALA A 44 -21.02 -5.91 -49.87
C ALA A 44 -20.13 -4.75 -49.38
N ALA A 45 -20.55 -3.48 -49.57
CA ALA A 45 -19.86 -2.31 -49.03
C ALA A 45 -19.90 -2.29 -47.50
N THR A 46 -21.05 -2.60 -46.89
CA THR A 46 -21.23 -2.73 -45.44
C THR A 46 -20.29 -3.79 -44.85
N ASN A 47 -20.19 -4.96 -45.48
CA ASN A 47 -19.26 -6.02 -45.08
C ASN A 47 -17.79 -5.57 -45.16
N ARG A 48 -17.40 -4.87 -46.24
CA ARG A 48 -16.04 -4.32 -46.39
C ARG A 48 -15.71 -3.30 -45.28
N SER A 49 -16.64 -2.42 -44.95
CA SER A 49 -16.46 -1.42 -43.88
C SER A 49 -16.30 -2.08 -42.51
N VAL A 50 -17.16 -3.05 -42.14
CA VAL A 50 -17.04 -3.77 -40.86
C VAL A 50 -15.71 -4.52 -40.78
N ASN A 51 -15.28 -5.18 -41.87
CA ASN A 51 -14.00 -5.87 -41.90
C ASN A 51 -12.79 -4.91 -41.79
N ALA A 52 -12.85 -3.74 -42.42
CA ALA A 52 -11.80 -2.71 -42.29
C ALA A 52 -11.70 -2.21 -40.84
N TYR A 53 -12.83 -1.91 -40.21
CA TYR A 53 -12.86 -1.51 -38.81
C TYR A 53 -12.41 -2.62 -37.86
N PHE A 54 -12.81 -3.86 -38.13
CA PHE A 54 -12.38 -5.01 -37.35
C PHE A 54 -10.86 -5.23 -37.44
N GLY A 55 -10.30 -5.10 -38.65
CA GLY A 55 -8.85 -5.13 -38.87
C GLY A 55 -8.13 -4.05 -38.06
N ALA A 56 -8.57 -2.80 -38.16
CA ALA A 56 -7.99 -1.68 -37.40
C ALA A 56 -8.08 -1.91 -35.88
N LEU A 57 -9.20 -2.45 -35.40
CA LEU A 57 -9.44 -2.74 -34.00
C LEU A 57 -8.55 -3.87 -33.47
N ILE A 58 -8.39 -4.96 -34.23
CA ILE A 58 -7.43 -6.02 -33.90
C ILE A 58 -6.01 -5.47 -33.84
N THR A 59 -5.61 -4.65 -34.82
CA THR A 59 -4.26 -4.04 -34.84
C THR A 59 -4.05 -3.14 -33.62
N ALA A 60 -5.02 -2.27 -33.30
CA ALA A 60 -4.94 -1.41 -32.12
C ALA A 60 -4.86 -2.24 -30.82
N MET A 61 -5.65 -3.30 -30.70
CA MET A 61 -5.60 -4.21 -29.55
C MET A 61 -4.25 -4.92 -29.46
N ALA A 62 -3.73 -5.44 -30.57
CA ALA A 62 -2.43 -6.11 -30.60
C ALA A 62 -1.32 -5.17 -30.13
N LEU A 63 -1.32 -3.91 -30.61
CA LEU A 63 -0.37 -2.89 -30.18
C LEU A 63 -0.51 -2.56 -28.69
N ILE A 64 -1.74 -2.33 -28.21
CA ILE A 64 -2.01 -2.00 -26.80
C ILE A 64 -1.59 -3.15 -25.88
N ILE A 65 -1.92 -4.40 -26.21
CA ILE A 65 -1.54 -5.58 -25.45
C ILE A 65 -0.02 -5.71 -25.41
N THR A 66 0.63 -5.58 -26.57
CA THR A 66 2.09 -5.74 -26.68
C THR A 66 2.82 -4.66 -25.89
N LEU A 67 2.39 -3.40 -26.03
CA LEU A 67 2.93 -2.29 -25.28
C LEU A 67 2.76 -2.52 -23.78
N THR A 68 1.55 -2.81 -23.31
CA THR A 68 1.27 -3.00 -21.88
C THR A 68 2.00 -4.23 -21.30
N SER A 69 2.09 -5.31 -22.07
CA SER A 69 2.84 -6.52 -21.74
C SER A 69 4.33 -6.26 -21.56
N ASN A 70 4.92 -5.49 -22.48
CA ASN A 70 6.32 -5.08 -22.43
C ASN A 70 6.58 -4.03 -21.34
N LEU A 71 5.61 -3.17 -21.05
CA LEU A 71 5.72 -2.13 -20.03
C LEU A 71 5.65 -2.72 -18.60
N TYR A 72 4.77 -3.69 -18.36
CA TYR A 72 4.42 -4.09 -16.99
C TYR A 72 4.55 -5.59 -16.68
N SER A 73 4.03 -6.49 -17.53
CA SER A 73 4.19 -7.93 -17.35
C SER A 73 3.65 -8.76 -18.53
N PRO A 74 4.38 -9.79 -19.02
CA PRO A 74 3.89 -10.70 -20.05
C PRO A 74 2.57 -11.42 -19.73
N ARG A 75 2.29 -11.68 -18.44
CA ARG A 75 1.07 -12.36 -18.00
C ARG A 75 -0.18 -11.49 -18.13
N LEU A 76 -0.03 -10.17 -18.30
CA LEU A 76 -1.14 -9.23 -18.46
C LEU A 76 -1.91 -9.46 -19.77
N ALA A 77 -1.24 -9.96 -20.81
CA ALA A 77 -1.89 -10.31 -22.07
C ALA A 77 -3.03 -11.33 -21.87
N ARG A 78 -2.83 -12.32 -20.98
CA ARG A 78 -3.87 -13.30 -20.65
C ARG A 78 -5.07 -12.63 -19.99
N VAL A 79 -4.84 -11.76 -19.00
CA VAL A 79 -5.89 -11.02 -18.28
C VAL A 79 -6.73 -10.19 -19.26
N PHE A 80 -6.07 -9.54 -20.21
CA PHE A 80 -6.72 -8.72 -21.22
C PHE A 80 -7.64 -9.53 -22.15
N VAL A 81 -7.16 -10.67 -22.65
CA VAL A 81 -7.93 -11.54 -23.55
C VAL A 81 -9.12 -12.16 -22.84
N THR A 82 -9.02 -12.47 -21.55
CA THR A 82 -10.12 -13.01 -20.74
C THR A 82 -11.14 -11.95 -20.31
N HIS A 83 -10.86 -10.66 -20.51
CA HIS A 83 -11.73 -9.60 -20.02
C HIS A 83 -13.08 -9.60 -20.75
N PRO A 84 -14.22 -9.52 -20.04
CA PRO A 84 -15.54 -9.64 -20.65
C PRO A 84 -15.83 -8.55 -21.69
N LEU A 85 -15.34 -7.32 -21.51
CA LEU A 85 -15.49 -6.28 -22.55
C LEU A 85 -14.77 -6.65 -23.85
N THR A 86 -13.58 -7.24 -23.76
CA THR A 86 -12.79 -7.67 -24.92
C THR A 86 -13.53 -8.78 -25.68
N ILE A 87 -13.99 -9.80 -24.95
CA ILE A 87 -14.74 -10.93 -25.51
C ILE A 87 -16.06 -10.45 -26.12
N LEU A 88 -16.80 -9.57 -25.43
CA LEU A 88 -18.07 -9.03 -25.93
C LEU A 88 -17.88 -8.16 -27.18
N GLY A 89 -16.90 -7.26 -27.19
CA GLY A 89 -16.68 -6.40 -28.36
C GLY A 89 -16.17 -7.16 -29.58
N VAL A 90 -15.17 -8.03 -29.41
CA VAL A 90 -14.68 -8.88 -30.51
C VAL A 90 -15.75 -9.86 -30.96
N GLY A 91 -16.43 -10.52 -30.01
CA GLY A 91 -17.51 -11.46 -30.28
C GLY A 91 -18.69 -10.81 -31.00
N TYR A 92 -19.08 -9.58 -30.63
CA TYR A 92 -20.13 -8.82 -31.30
C TYR A 92 -19.78 -8.51 -32.75
N ILE A 93 -18.55 -8.06 -33.03
CA ILE A 93 -18.11 -7.77 -34.40
C ILE A 93 -18.04 -9.06 -35.23
N LEU A 94 -17.51 -10.15 -34.66
CA LEU A 94 -17.49 -11.46 -35.34
C LEU A 94 -18.90 -11.95 -35.65
N LEU A 95 -19.81 -11.90 -34.69
CA LEU A 95 -21.20 -12.33 -34.88
C LEU A 95 -21.90 -11.47 -35.94
N THR A 96 -21.66 -10.16 -35.93
CA THR A 96 -22.16 -9.23 -36.95
C THR A 96 -21.65 -9.63 -38.34
N ASN A 97 -20.34 -9.91 -38.46
CA ASN A 97 -19.74 -10.37 -39.72
C ASN A 97 -20.32 -11.72 -40.19
N PHE A 98 -20.45 -12.70 -39.30
CA PHE A 98 -21.06 -13.98 -39.64
C PHE A 98 -22.51 -13.82 -40.10
N PHE A 99 -23.28 -12.96 -39.43
CA PHE A 99 -24.66 -12.66 -39.83
C PHE A 99 -24.73 -12.03 -41.22
N ILE A 100 -23.85 -11.07 -41.53
CA ILE A 100 -23.77 -10.44 -42.85
C ILE A 100 -23.39 -11.47 -43.93
N ILE A 101 -22.45 -12.37 -43.66
CA ILE A 101 -22.07 -13.45 -44.60
C ILE A 101 -23.26 -14.38 -44.87
N ILE A 102 -23.99 -14.78 -43.83
CA ILE A 102 -25.18 -15.63 -43.98
C ILE A 102 -26.27 -14.88 -44.76
N SER A 103 -26.42 -13.57 -44.54
CA SER A 103 -27.40 -12.77 -45.28
C SER A 103 -27.15 -12.73 -46.80
N HIS A 104 -25.90 -12.87 -47.24
CA HIS A 104 -25.56 -12.96 -48.66
C HIS A 104 -26.02 -14.27 -49.34
N LEU A 105 -26.34 -15.31 -48.57
CA LEU A 105 -26.87 -16.57 -49.12
C LEU A 105 -28.36 -16.48 -49.46
N ILE A 106 -29.06 -15.44 -48.99
CA ILE A 106 -30.49 -15.25 -49.24
C ILE A 106 -30.65 -14.49 -50.57
N SER A 107 -31.34 -15.11 -51.53
CA SER A 107 -31.66 -14.45 -52.80
C SER A 107 -32.51 -13.20 -52.59
N VAL A 108 -32.28 -12.18 -53.42
CA VAL A 108 -33.02 -10.90 -53.42
C VAL A 108 -34.53 -11.10 -53.58
N THR A 109 -34.93 -12.19 -54.24
CA THR A 109 -36.34 -12.56 -54.48
C THR A 109 -37.02 -13.21 -53.27
N HIS A 110 -36.29 -13.50 -52.20
CA HIS A 110 -36.82 -14.19 -51.03
C HIS A 110 -37.57 -13.20 -50.10
N PRO A 111 -38.75 -13.55 -49.55
CA PRO A 111 -39.55 -12.63 -48.71
C PRO A 111 -38.81 -12.08 -47.48
N TRP A 112 -37.84 -12.85 -46.98
CA TRP A 112 -37.07 -12.50 -45.79
C TRP A 112 -35.87 -11.58 -46.08
N PHE A 113 -35.53 -11.33 -47.34
CA PHE A 113 -34.37 -10.54 -47.74
C PHE A 113 -34.40 -9.12 -47.14
N GLN A 114 -35.58 -8.51 -47.10
CA GLN A 114 -35.79 -7.17 -46.56
C GLN A 114 -35.51 -7.09 -45.04
N ILE A 115 -36.10 -8.03 -44.28
CA ILE A 115 -35.92 -8.09 -42.82
C ILE A 115 -34.45 -8.35 -42.47
N VAL A 116 -33.81 -9.29 -43.17
CA VAL A 116 -32.40 -9.63 -42.91
C VAL A 116 -31.47 -8.46 -43.27
N SER A 117 -31.73 -7.76 -44.38
CA SER A 117 -30.96 -6.57 -44.77
C SER A 117 -31.06 -5.47 -43.71
N PHE A 118 -32.27 -5.21 -43.20
CA PHE A 118 -32.49 -4.24 -42.13
C PHE A 118 -31.71 -4.57 -40.84
N ILE A 119 -31.73 -5.85 -40.43
CA ILE A 119 -30.98 -6.32 -39.27
C ILE A 119 -29.47 -6.16 -39.50
N SER A 120 -28.97 -6.52 -40.68
CA SER A 120 -27.55 -6.38 -41.06
C SER A 120 -27.07 -4.92 -41.03
N PHE A 121 -27.87 -3.97 -41.54
CA PHE A 121 -27.56 -2.54 -41.46
C PHE A 121 -27.55 -2.04 -40.02
N SER A 122 -28.56 -2.43 -39.22
CA SER A 122 -28.67 -2.04 -37.82
C SER A 122 -27.48 -2.55 -36.98
N LEU A 123 -27.10 -3.83 -37.14
CA LEU A 123 -25.94 -4.42 -36.47
C LEU A 123 -24.65 -3.71 -36.84
N THR A 124 -24.50 -3.31 -38.11
CA THR A 124 -23.31 -2.59 -38.60
C THR A 124 -23.21 -1.19 -38.01
N ILE A 125 -24.31 -0.46 -37.93
CA ILE A 125 -24.33 0.88 -37.31
C ILE A 125 -23.94 0.78 -35.83
N VAL A 126 -24.49 -0.19 -35.11
CA VAL A 126 -24.12 -0.44 -33.71
C VAL A 126 -22.63 -0.82 -33.60
N ALA A 127 -22.13 -1.69 -34.48
CA ALA A 127 -20.72 -2.07 -34.50
C ALA A 127 -19.83 -0.84 -34.71
N MET A 128 -20.16 0.00 -35.69
CA MET A 128 -19.41 1.20 -36.04
C MET A 128 -19.41 2.24 -34.92
N LEU A 129 -20.58 2.55 -34.36
CA LEU A 129 -20.69 3.46 -33.22
C LEU A 129 -20.03 2.89 -31.96
N GLY A 130 -20.02 1.57 -31.80
CA GLY A 130 -19.41 0.85 -30.68
C GLY A 130 -17.88 0.86 -30.67
N ILE A 131 -17.21 1.12 -31.81
CA ILE A 131 -15.74 1.08 -31.91
C ILE A 131 -15.08 2.11 -30.99
N ILE A 132 -15.53 3.37 -31.03
CA ILE A 132 -14.93 4.44 -30.21
C ILE A 132 -15.02 4.14 -28.71
N PRO A 133 -16.21 3.83 -28.12
CA PRO A 133 -16.30 3.50 -26.71
C PRO A 133 -15.57 2.20 -26.36
N PHE A 134 -15.48 1.23 -27.27
CA PHE A 134 -14.70 0.02 -27.09
C PHE A 134 -13.19 0.30 -27.04
N LEU A 135 -12.65 1.06 -28.00
CA LEU A 135 -11.24 1.47 -28.02
C LEU A 135 -10.90 2.31 -26.80
N TYR A 136 -11.79 3.21 -26.37
CA TYR A 136 -11.61 3.96 -25.13
C TYR A 136 -11.60 3.04 -23.89
N ALA A 137 -12.49 2.06 -23.81
CA ALA A 137 -12.49 1.08 -22.73
C ALA A 137 -11.19 0.26 -22.71
N ILE A 138 -10.67 -0.11 -23.87
CA ILE A 138 -9.42 -0.86 -24.02
C ILE A 138 -8.19 0.00 -23.72
N SER A 139 -8.15 1.25 -24.14
CA SER A 139 -7.01 2.15 -23.89
C SER A 139 -6.81 2.40 -22.40
N ARG A 140 -7.86 2.27 -21.58
CA ARG A 140 -7.74 2.31 -20.11
C ARG A 140 -6.89 1.17 -19.54
N PHE A 141 -6.74 0.03 -20.23
CA PHE A 141 -5.84 -1.05 -19.80
C PHE A 141 -4.37 -0.66 -19.85
N VAL A 142 -4.01 0.38 -20.60
CA VAL A 142 -2.65 0.94 -20.58
C VAL A 142 -2.36 1.62 -19.24
N LYS A 143 -3.38 2.12 -18.53
CA LYS A 143 -3.22 2.90 -17.29
C LYS A 143 -3.10 1.98 -16.06
N PRO A 144 -1.99 2.01 -15.31
CA PRO A 144 -1.77 1.22 -14.09
C PRO A 144 -2.85 1.40 -13.02
N SER A 145 -3.33 2.62 -12.86
CA SER A 145 -4.40 2.97 -11.92
C SER A 145 -5.73 2.29 -12.21
N TYR A 146 -5.91 1.74 -13.42
CA TYR A 146 -7.08 0.95 -13.77
C TYR A 146 -6.82 -0.55 -13.71
N PHE A 147 -5.75 -1.04 -14.35
CA PHE A 147 -5.58 -2.48 -14.51
C PHE A 147 -5.09 -3.19 -13.24
N ILE A 148 -4.27 -2.56 -12.38
CA ILE A 148 -3.79 -3.22 -11.15
C ILE A 148 -4.95 -3.47 -10.18
N PRO A 149 -5.81 -2.48 -9.88
CA PRO A 149 -6.99 -2.73 -9.05
C PRO A 149 -7.95 -3.74 -9.67
N LEU A 150 -8.05 -3.80 -11.00
CA LEU A 150 -8.87 -4.79 -11.71
C LEU A 150 -8.34 -6.22 -11.49
N ILE A 151 -7.03 -6.43 -11.55
CA ILE A 151 -6.42 -7.72 -11.21
C ILE A 151 -6.72 -8.11 -9.76
N GLY A 152 -6.66 -7.15 -8.84
CA GLY A 152 -7.04 -7.38 -7.44
C GLY A 152 -8.51 -7.75 -7.24
N VAL A 153 -9.42 -7.19 -8.05
CA VAL A 153 -10.82 -7.63 -8.09
C VAL A 153 -10.92 -9.08 -8.54
N TYR A 154 -10.26 -9.47 -9.62
CA TYR A 154 -10.24 -10.87 -10.08
C TYR A 154 -9.63 -11.85 -9.07
N ALA A 155 -8.58 -11.43 -8.36
CA ALA A 155 -8.04 -12.20 -7.26
C ALA A 155 -9.09 -12.39 -6.16
N THR A 156 -9.77 -11.32 -5.77
CA THR A 156 -10.83 -11.39 -4.74
C THR A 156 -12.01 -12.26 -5.18
N GLU A 157 -12.38 -12.25 -6.47
CA GLU A 157 -13.41 -13.12 -7.04
C GLU A 157 -13.02 -14.60 -6.99
N ASN A 158 -11.77 -14.95 -7.34
CA ASN A 158 -11.26 -16.32 -7.21
C ASN A 158 -11.26 -16.78 -5.75
N LEU A 159 -10.91 -15.88 -4.83
CA LEU A 159 -10.96 -16.14 -3.41
C LEU A 159 -12.40 -16.37 -2.92
N ASN A 160 -13.36 -15.58 -3.38
CA ASN A 160 -14.78 -15.79 -3.10
C ASN A 160 -15.30 -17.12 -3.64
N GLU A 161 -14.87 -17.49 -4.84
CA GLU A 161 -15.18 -18.80 -5.42
C GLU A 161 -14.70 -19.93 -4.53
N LEU A 162 -13.49 -19.87 -3.94
CA LEU A 162 -12.97 -20.91 -3.03
C LEU A 162 -13.83 -21.16 -1.80
N HIS A 163 -14.71 -20.23 -1.45
CA HIS A 163 -15.57 -20.30 -0.27
C HIS A 163 -16.99 -20.81 -0.56
N ARG A 164 -17.36 -21.00 -1.83
CA ARG A 164 -18.66 -21.60 -2.15
C ARG A 164 -18.74 -23.03 -1.59
N THR A 165 -19.88 -23.39 -1.03
CA THR A 165 -20.12 -24.75 -0.54
C THR A 165 -20.25 -25.72 -1.72
N GLY A 166 -19.78 -26.97 -1.55
CA GLY A 166 -19.93 -28.02 -2.57
C GLY A 166 -18.93 -28.00 -3.72
N ILE A 167 -17.83 -27.24 -3.62
CA ILE A 167 -16.83 -27.19 -4.70
C ILE A 167 -16.00 -28.48 -4.77
N SER A 168 -15.78 -28.96 -6.00
CA SER A 168 -14.85 -30.06 -6.32
C SER A 168 -13.41 -29.77 -5.88
N LYS A 169 -12.69 -30.80 -5.42
CA LYS A 169 -11.26 -30.71 -5.04
C LYS A 169 -10.41 -30.08 -6.14
N VAL A 170 -10.63 -30.47 -7.40
CA VAL A 170 -9.88 -29.98 -8.57
C VAL A 170 -10.11 -28.47 -8.78
N LYS A 171 -11.34 -28.00 -8.56
CA LYS A 171 -11.68 -26.57 -8.70
C LYS A 171 -11.04 -25.75 -7.57
N ILE A 172 -10.98 -26.27 -6.34
CA ILE A 172 -10.28 -25.61 -5.22
C ILE A 172 -8.80 -25.38 -5.55
N GLU A 173 -8.10 -26.39 -6.05
CA GLU A 173 -6.69 -26.26 -6.41
C GLU A 173 -6.46 -25.26 -7.54
N LYS A 174 -7.35 -25.28 -8.55
CA LYS A 174 -7.32 -24.35 -9.67
C LYS A 174 -7.51 -22.90 -9.20
N GLU A 175 -8.56 -22.62 -8.44
CA GLU A 175 -8.87 -21.23 -8.02
C GLU A 175 -7.86 -20.68 -7.02
N SER A 176 -7.31 -21.53 -6.13
CA SER A 176 -6.20 -21.14 -5.24
C SER A 176 -4.96 -20.80 -6.04
N LYS A 177 -4.58 -21.65 -7.01
CA LYS A 177 -3.44 -21.36 -7.90
C LYS A 177 -3.66 -20.09 -8.72
N ASN A 178 -4.88 -19.84 -9.20
CA ASN A 178 -5.23 -18.62 -9.91
C ASN A 178 -5.07 -17.39 -9.00
N PHE A 179 -5.56 -17.44 -7.76
CA PHE A 179 -5.42 -16.35 -6.79
C PHE A 179 -3.95 -15.95 -6.57
N PHE A 180 -3.08 -16.91 -6.21
CA PHE A 180 -1.66 -16.60 -5.99
C PHE A 180 -0.92 -16.25 -7.28
N SER A 181 -1.30 -16.81 -8.43
CA SER A 181 -0.76 -16.39 -9.71
C SER A 181 -1.09 -14.93 -10.03
N LEU A 182 -2.22 -14.39 -9.60
CA LEU A 182 -2.55 -12.96 -9.80
C LEU A 182 -1.76 -12.07 -8.83
N ILE A 183 -1.52 -12.52 -7.60
CA ILE A 183 -0.59 -11.85 -6.67
C ILE A 183 0.82 -11.79 -7.25
N ASP A 184 1.31 -12.88 -7.86
CA ASP A 184 2.60 -12.90 -8.55
C ASP A 184 2.63 -11.88 -9.70
N VAL A 185 1.53 -11.74 -10.45
CA VAL A 185 1.46 -10.74 -11.53
C VAL A 185 1.59 -9.33 -10.97
N ILE A 186 0.84 -9.00 -9.92
CA ILE A 186 0.92 -7.70 -9.24
C ILE A 186 2.34 -7.46 -8.69
N THR A 187 2.94 -8.48 -8.07
CA THR A 187 4.29 -8.38 -7.47
C THR A 187 5.36 -8.17 -8.54
N ASN A 188 5.31 -8.89 -9.66
CA ASN A 188 6.28 -8.72 -10.75
C ASN A 188 6.20 -7.33 -11.38
N MET A 189 5.00 -6.74 -11.43
CA MET A 189 4.83 -5.34 -11.88
C MET A 189 5.54 -4.37 -10.95
N ALA A 190 5.62 -4.67 -9.66
CA ALA A 190 6.41 -3.89 -8.71
C ALA A 190 7.90 -3.92 -9.11
N THR A 191 8.45 -5.11 -9.36
CA THR A 191 9.86 -5.24 -9.77
C THR A 191 10.15 -4.48 -11.06
N THR A 192 9.28 -4.58 -12.06
CA THR A 192 9.42 -3.81 -13.32
C THR A 192 9.27 -2.30 -13.11
N ALA A 193 8.37 -1.86 -12.22
CA ALA A 193 8.20 -0.45 -11.89
C ALA A 193 9.43 0.12 -11.18
N LEU A 194 10.05 -0.63 -10.25
CA LEU A 194 11.31 -0.25 -9.59
C LEU A 194 12.45 -0.08 -10.60
N GLN A 195 12.62 -1.04 -11.51
CA GLN A 195 13.64 -0.95 -12.57
C GLN A 195 13.47 0.30 -13.44
N ARG A 196 12.22 0.76 -13.60
CA ARG A 196 11.86 1.95 -14.41
C ARG A 196 11.73 3.23 -13.58
N LYS A 197 11.95 3.16 -12.26
CA LYS A 197 11.72 4.26 -11.31
C LYS A 197 10.30 4.84 -11.36
N ASP A 198 9.30 4.03 -11.72
CA ASP A 198 7.89 4.42 -11.75
C ASP A 198 7.26 4.26 -10.36
N ARG A 199 7.46 5.28 -9.52
CA ARG A 199 6.98 5.35 -8.13
C ARG A 199 5.45 5.32 -8.02
N LEU A 200 4.74 5.84 -9.04
CA LEU A 200 3.27 5.81 -9.07
C LEU A 200 2.77 4.36 -9.17
N VAL A 201 3.34 3.58 -10.09
CA VAL A 201 2.99 2.17 -10.26
C VAL A 201 3.32 1.39 -9.00
N MET A 202 4.49 1.62 -8.40
CA MET A 202 4.86 1.00 -7.12
C MET A 202 3.86 1.28 -6.01
N SER A 203 3.41 2.53 -5.89
CA SER A 203 2.42 2.92 -4.90
C SER A 203 1.10 2.18 -5.09
N ILE A 204 0.61 2.07 -6.33
CA ILE A 204 -0.62 1.34 -6.66
C ILE A 204 -0.48 -0.15 -6.37
N VAL A 205 0.67 -0.77 -6.72
CA VAL A 205 0.95 -2.18 -6.44
C VAL A 205 0.94 -2.44 -4.93
N THR A 206 1.67 -1.64 -4.15
CA THR A 206 1.74 -1.77 -2.68
C THR A 206 0.34 -1.71 -2.07
N VAL A 207 -0.45 -0.71 -2.42
CA VAL A 207 -1.83 -0.56 -1.91
C VAL A 207 -2.70 -1.78 -2.27
N GLU A 208 -2.59 -2.29 -3.50
CA GLU A 208 -3.40 -3.45 -3.91
C GLU A 208 -2.96 -4.76 -3.22
N LEU A 209 -1.65 -4.97 -3.01
CA LEU A 209 -1.15 -6.13 -2.23
C LEU A 209 -1.69 -6.10 -0.80
N PHE A 210 -1.63 -4.95 -0.13
CA PHE A 210 -2.17 -4.80 1.22
C PHE A 210 -3.70 -4.91 1.27
N LYS A 211 -4.40 -4.48 0.23
CA LYS A 211 -5.85 -4.71 0.11
C LYS A 211 -6.16 -6.20 0.04
N LEU A 212 -5.43 -6.98 -0.76
CA LEU A 212 -5.59 -8.44 -0.81
C LEU A 212 -5.22 -9.12 0.52
N LEU A 213 -4.19 -8.63 1.22
CA LEU A 213 -3.83 -9.09 2.55
C LEU A 213 -4.96 -8.84 3.56
N LYS A 214 -5.50 -7.62 3.62
CA LYS A 214 -6.62 -7.27 4.51
C LYS A 214 -7.82 -8.16 4.26
N VAL A 215 -8.13 -8.43 2.98
CA VAL A 215 -9.19 -9.36 2.57
C VAL A 215 -8.93 -10.77 3.12
N LEU A 216 -7.71 -11.31 3.03
CA LEU A 216 -7.37 -12.62 3.61
C LEU A 216 -7.51 -12.66 5.14
N ILE A 217 -7.05 -11.61 5.84
CA ILE A 217 -7.15 -11.48 7.29
C ILE A 217 -8.62 -11.48 7.72
N SER A 218 -9.45 -10.65 7.10
CA SER A 218 -10.90 -10.61 7.40
C SER A 218 -11.57 -11.96 7.10
N TYR A 219 -11.21 -12.62 6.00
CA TYR A 219 -11.77 -13.93 5.66
C TYR A 219 -11.40 -15.03 6.64
N ARG A 220 -10.20 -15.00 7.22
CA ARG A 220 -9.79 -16.00 8.20
C ARG A 220 -10.67 -15.96 9.45
N ASN A 221 -11.14 -14.77 9.84
CA ASN A 221 -11.94 -14.58 11.05
C ASN A 221 -13.44 -14.80 10.84
N ASP A 222 -13.86 -15.02 9.60
CA ASP A 222 -15.26 -15.32 9.27
C ASP A 222 -15.56 -16.82 9.46
N ILE A 223 -16.35 -17.12 10.50
CA ILE A 223 -16.76 -18.49 10.87
C ILE A 223 -17.63 -19.14 9.79
N SER A 224 -18.33 -18.35 8.97
CA SER A 224 -19.25 -18.86 7.93
C SER A 224 -18.52 -19.45 6.72
N LYS A 225 -17.21 -19.23 6.60
CA LYS A 225 -16.43 -19.59 5.41
C LYS A 225 -15.64 -20.87 5.59
N ASP A 226 -15.78 -21.80 4.64
CA ASP A 226 -14.96 -23.01 4.61
C ASP A 226 -13.50 -22.66 4.28
N GLN A 227 -12.58 -23.06 5.16
CA GLN A 227 -11.14 -22.83 5.04
C GLN A 227 -10.34 -24.09 4.68
N LYS A 228 -11.00 -25.17 4.25
CA LYS A 228 -10.32 -26.42 3.84
C LYS A 228 -9.27 -26.21 2.76
N TRP A 229 -9.43 -25.22 1.88
CA TRP A 229 -8.47 -24.91 0.82
C TRP A 229 -7.08 -24.56 1.35
N ARG A 230 -6.99 -23.91 2.53
CA ARG A 230 -5.71 -23.56 3.19
C ARG A 230 -4.86 -24.79 3.52
N ARG A 231 -5.45 -25.98 3.61
CA ARG A 231 -4.70 -27.23 3.85
C ARG A 231 -4.21 -27.90 2.57
N ARG A 232 -4.80 -27.60 1.41
CA ARG A 232 -4.64 -28.38 0.18
C ARG A 232 -3.71 -27.73 -0.83
N SER A 233 -3.87 -26.43 -1.06
CA SER A 233 -3.16 -25.72 -2.13
C SER A 233 -2.23 -24.70 -1.51
N GLN A 234 -1.11 -25.16 -0.96
CA GLN A 234 -0.15 -24.32 -0.26
C GLN A 234 0.88 -23.75 -1.25
N SER A 235 1.08 -22.44 -1.21
CA SER A 235 2.11 -21.75 -2.00
C SER A 235 3.08 -21.06 -1.05
N PHE A 236 4.37 -21.22 -1.30
CA PHE A 236 5.42 -20.62 -0.47
C PHE A 236 6.41 -19.87 -1.33
N THR A 237 7.00 -18.84 -0.73
CA THR A 237 8.13 -18.12 -1.29
C THR A 237 9.33 -19.05 -1.42
N GLN A 238 10.14 -18.84 -2.47
CA GLN A 238 11.38 -19.57 -2.67
C GLN A 238 12.38 -19.27 -1.55
N GLY A 239 13.18 -20.26 -1.16
CA GLY A 239 14.19 -20.09 -0.11
C GLY A 239 13.68 -20.23 1.34
N MET A 240 12.38 -20.43 1.55
CA MET A 240 11.86 -20.67 2.90
C MET A 240 12.22 -22.07 3.42
N SER A 241 12.67 -22.16 4.67
CA SER A 241 13.04 -23.43 5.30
C SER A 241 11.83 -24.37 5.49
N GLU A 242 12.09 -25.68 5.61
CA GLU A 242 11.03 -26.66 5.82
C GLU A 242 10.36 -26.50 7.19
N GLU A 243 11.10 -26.06 8.21
CA GLU A 243 10.57 -25.72 9.53
C GLU A 243 9.62 -24.52 9.43
N GLY A 244 10.01 -23.46 8.72
CA GLY A 244 9.16 -22.30 8.46
C GLY A 244 7.88 -22.71 7.74
N LYS A 245 7.99 -23.54 6.69
CA LYS A 245 6.83 -24.11 5.98
C LYS A 245 5.95 -24.91 6.95
N TYR A 246 6.52 -25.76 7.79
CA TYR A 246 5.78 -26.56 8.76
C TYR A 246 4.93 -25.69 9.71
N TYR A 247 5.52 -24.65 10.31
CA TYR A 247 4.80 -23.76 11.22
C TYR A 247 3.66 -23.01 10.52
N LEU A 248 3.90 -22.47 9.32
CA LEU A 248 2.88 -21.75 8.55
C LEU A 248 1.74 -22.66 8.09
N LYS A 249 2.04 -23.93 7.76
CA LYS A 249 1.03 -24.95 7.43
C LYS A 249 0.20 -25.34 8.64
N ARG A 250 0.85 -25.66 9.76
CA ARG A 250 0.21 -26.03 11.02
C ARG A 250 -0.78 -24.96 11.45
N ASP A 251 -0.34 -23.71 11.37
CA ASP A 251 -1.10 -22.56 11.85
C ASP A 251 -2.06 -21.97 10.79
N LYS A 252 -2.02 -22.47 9.55
CA LYS A 252 -2.84 -22.05 8.40
C LYS A 252 -2.73 -20.56 8.04
N ILE A 253 -1.60 -19.95 8.37
CA ILE A 253 -1.28 -18.53 8.13
C ILE A 253 -0.38 -18.31 6.91
N TRP A 254 -0.10 -19.37 6.16
CA TRP A 254 0.75 -19.29 4.97
C TRP A 254 0.24 -18.31 3.89
N PRO A 255 -1.08 -18.11 3.65
CA PRO A 255 -1.54 -17.14 2.64
C PRO A 255 -1.12 -15.71 2.99
N GLU A 256 -1.29 -15.32 4.25
CA GLU A 256 -0.93 -13.99 4.74
C GLU A 256 0.58 -13.81 4.76
N ALA A 257 1.31 -14.82 5.22
CA ALA A 257 2.78 -14.83 5.18
C ALA A 257 3.30 -14.70 3.74
N TYR A 258 2.64 -15.33 2.76
CA TYR A 258 3.04 -15.26 1.36
C TYR A 258 2.98 -13.82 0.81
N ILE A 259 1.86 -13.12 1.02
CA ILE A 259 1.74 -11.70 0.58
C ILE A 259 2.74 -10.82 1.33
N LEU A 260 2.87 -11.00 2.64
CA LEU A 260 3.85 -10.26 3.44
C LEU A 260 5.29 -10.49 2.99
N SER A 261 5.65 -11.71 2.61
CA SER A 261 6.96 -12.01 2.00
C SER A 261 7.15 -11.29 0.67
N LYS A 262 6.11 -11.19 -0.18
CA LYS A 262 6.19 -10.43 -1.44
C LYS A 262 6.36 -8.93 -1.22
N VAL A 263 5.70 -8.38 -0.20
CA VAL A 263 5.93 -7.00 0.22
C VAL A 263 7.36 -6.80 0.72
N LEU A 264 7.87 -7.73 1.54
CA LEU A 264 9.24 -7.67 2.04
C LEU A 264 10.28 -7.76 0.91
N GLU A 265 10.12 -8.68 -0.03
CA GLU A 265 10.96 -8.78 -1.24
C GLU A 265 11.04 -7.44 -1.97
N ASN A 266 9.89 -6.82 -2.24
CA ASN A 266 9.83 -5.51 -2.91
C ASN A 266 10.46 -4.39 -2.08
N THR A 267 10.30 -4.43 -0.75
CA THR A 267 10.83 -3.41 0.17
C THR A 267 12.35 -3.50 0.30
N ASN A 268 12.92 -4.70 0.20
CA ASN A 268 14.36 -4.91 0.28
C ASN A 268 15.10 -4.47 -0.99
N ILE A 269 14.42 -4.40 -2.14
CA ILE A 269 14.98 -3.89 -3.39
C ILE A 269 15.05 -2.35 -3.39
N LEU A 270 14.27 -1.67 -2.53
CA LEU A 270 14.24 -0.21 -2.47
C LEU A 270 15.60 0.36 -2.10
N THR A 271 16.04 1.33 -2.90
CA THR A 271 17.29 2.07 -2.66
C THR A 271 16.99 3.41 -2.00
N ARG A 272 18.04 4.18 -1.66
CA ARG A 272 17.89 5.54 -1.11
C ARG A 272 17.06 6.47 -2.02
N SER A 273 17.07 6.27 -3.35
CA SER A 273 16.26 7.08 -4.26
C SER A 273 14.76 6.81 -4.17
N ASP A 274 14.34 5.78 -3.44
CA ASP A 274 12.95 5.32 -3.36
C ASP A 274 12.38 5.48 -1.94
N ASN A 275 13.08 6.24 -1.07
CA ASN A 275 12.73 6.41 0.34
C ASN A 275 11.30 6.92 0.57
N GLU A 276 10.72 7.67 -0.36
CA GLU A 276 9.31 8.12 -0.30
C GLU A 276 8.29 6.98 -0.28
N LEU A 277 8.66 5.79 -0.78
CA LEU A 277 7.78 4.61 -0.78
C LEU A 277 7.78 3.89 0.58
N VAL A 278 8.80 4.10 1.42
CA VAL A 278 8.94 3.41 2.71
C VAL A 278 7.81 3.80 3.67
N PRO A 279 7.48 5.10 3.90
CA PRO A 279 6.33 5.48 4.72
C PRO A 279 5.01 4.88 4.22
N LEU A 280 4.79 4.80 2.90
CA LEU A 280 3.59 4.19 2.33
C LEU A 280 3.47 2.70 2.71
N ILE A 281 4.55 1.94 2.55
CA ILE A 281 4.59 0.51 2.89
C ILE A 281 4.35 0.32 4.38
N CYS A 282 5.05 1.09 5.22
CA CYS A 282 4.90 1.00 6.67
C CYS A 282 3.50 1.40 7.15
N ARG A 283 2.87 2.41 6.53
CA ARG A 283 1.49 2.79 6.81
C ARG A 283 0.51 1.68 6.47
N GLU A 284 0.59 1.11 5.27
CA GLU A 284 -0.31 0.01 4.89
C GLU A 284 -0.08 -1.25 5.73
N LEU A 285 1.16 -1.51 6.15
CA LEU A 285 1.50 -2.58 7.10
C LEU A 285 0.87 -2.34 8.47
N THR A 286 0.91 -1.09 8.95
CA THR A 286 0.25 -0.70 10.21
C THR A 286 -1.26 -0.87 10.12
N ASN A 287 -1.88 -0.47 9.00
CA ASN A 287 -3.31 -0.67 8.76
C ASN A 287 -3.72 -2.15 8.73
N SER A 288 -2.91 -3.03 8.12
CA SER A 288 -3.20 -4.47 8.14
C SER A 288 -2.88 -5.11 9.49
N HIS A 289 -1.94 -4.56 10.25
CA HIS A 289 -1.63 -4.97 11.62
C HIS A 289 -2.80 -4.66 12.57
N ASP A 290 -3.31 -3.44 12.54
CA ASP A 290 -4.49 -3.02 13.31
C ASP A 290 -5.69 -3.93 13.02
N LEU A 291 -5.95 -4.24 11.74
CA LEU A 291 -6.99 -5.20 11.37
C LEU A 291 -6.77 -6.60 12.00
N ALA A 292 -5.52 -7.07 12.06
CA ALA A 292 -5.20 -8.36 12.68
C ALA A 292 -5.38 -8.33 14.21
N ILE A 293 -5.06 -7.20 14.87
CA ILE A 293 -5.30 -6.96 16.29
C ILE A 293 -6.80 -6.94 16.59
N ASN A 294 -7.59 -6.22 15.80
CA ASN A 294 -9.04 -6.14 15.95
C ASN A 294 -9.72 -7.51 15.84
N HIS A 295 -9.11 -8.45 15.11
CA HIS A 295 -9.55 -9.83 15.03
C HIS A 295 -8.90 -10.78 16.06
N SER A 296 -8.11 -10.26 17.00
CA SER A 296 -7.40 -11.03 18.05
C SER A 296 -6.49 -12.14 17.51
N ASP A 297 -5.94 -11.97 16.31
CA ASP A 297 -5.17 -12.99 15.62
C ASP A 297 -3.66 -12.89 15.91
N LYS A 298 -3.27 -13.29 17.12
CA LYS A 298 -1.90 -13.16 17.64
C LYS A 298 -0.81 -13.66 16.68
N LYS A 299 -1.10 -14.68 15.85
CA LYS A 299 -0.12 -15.25 14.91
C LYS A 299 0.16 -14.30 13.73
N ILE A 300 -0.88 -13.68 13.18
CA ILE A 300 -0.73 -12.70 12.09
C ILE A 300 -0.14 -11.40 12.62
N VAL A 301 -0.53 -10.98 13.83
CA VAL A 301 0.07 -9.85 14.55
C VAL A 301 1.58 -10.04 14.66
N LYS A 302 2.04 -11.23 15.08
CA LYS A 302 3.46 -11.56 15.15
C LYS A 302 4.15 -11.53 13.78
N LEU A 303 3.50 -11.98 12.71
CA LEU A 303 4.07 -11.88 11.35
C LEU A 303 4.35 -10.43 10.96
N HIS A 304 3.45 -9.49 11.24
CA HIS A 304 3.67 -8.07 10.92
C HIS A 304 4.88 -7.49 11.67
N LEU A 305 5.02 -7.81 12.96
CA LEU A 305 6.20 -7.41 13.75
C LEU A 305 7.50 -8.02 13.19
N MET A 306 7.45 -9.28 12.74
CA MET A 306 8.61 -9.91 12.07
C MET A 306 8.98 -9.21 10.77
N ILE A 307 8.00 -8.76 9.98
CA ILE A 307 8.26 -7.98 8.76
C ILE A 307 8.89 -6.63 9.10
N LEU A 308 8.38 -5.91 10.10
CA LEU A 308 8.99 -4.66 10.57
C LEU A 308 10.45 -4.88 11.03
N ASN A 309 10.70 -5.94 11.81
CA ASN A 309 12.04 -6.34 12.23
C ASN A 309 12.97 -6.58 11.03
N SER A 310 12.49 -7.28 9.99
CA SER A 310 13.26 -7.53 8.77
C SER A 310 13.56 -6.25 8.00
N ILE A 311 12.61 -5.32 7.90
CA ILE A 311 12.82 -4.04 7.21
C ILE A 311 13.81 -3.16 8.00
N LEU A 312 13.75 -3.14 9.34
CA LEU A 312 14.73 -2.44 10.18
C LEU A 312 16.14 -3.00 9.99
N ARG A 313 16.26 -4.33 9.98
CA ARG A 313 17.55 -4.98 9.73
C ARG A 313 18.12 -4.56 8.38
N GLU A 314 17.31 -4.62 7.33
CA GLU A 314 17.75 -4.19 5.99
C GLU A 314 18.14 -2.70 5.96
N ALA A 315 17.40 -1.84 6.67
CA ALA A 315 17.73 -0.41 6.76
C ALA A 315 19.10 -0.17 7.43
N LEU A 316 19.45 -0.97 8.45
CA LEU A 316 20.75 -0.93 9.10
C LEU A 316 21.86 -1.51 8.21
N ASP A 317 21.63 -2.68 7.61
CA ASP A 317 22.58 -3.35 6.74
C ASP A 317 22.93 -2.48 5.51
N SER A 318 21.95 -1.74 4.98
CA SER A 318 22.13 -0.79 3.87
C SER A 318 22.54 0.63 4.31
N ARG A 319 22.73 0.88 5.62
CA ARG A 319 23.01 2.20 6.22
C ARG A 319 22.09 3.30 5.67
N ASN A 320 20.78 3.06 5.63
CA ASN A 320 19.79 3.99 5.11
C ASN A 320 19.00 4.62 6.27
N GLU A 321 19.49 5.76 6.76
CA GLU A 321 18.95 6.46 7.94
C GLU A 321 17.48 6.89 7.77
N HIS A 322 17.08 7.39 6.59
CA HIS A 322 15.69 7.75 6.33
C HIS A 322 14.75 6.54 6.35
N LYS A 323 15.17 5.41 5.77
CA LYS A 323 14.42 4.15 5.82
C LYS A 323 14.31 3.68 7.26
N PHE A 324 15.41 3.73 8.02
CA PHE A 324 15.41 3.36 9.44
C PHE A 324 14.45 4.23 10.26
N SER A 325 14.56 5.56 10.14
CA SER A 325 13.72 6.52 10.87
C SER A 325 12.24 6.38 10.53
N SER A 326 11.91 6.20 9.25
CA SER A 326 10.53 5.93 8.82
C SER A 326 9.99 4.64 9.46
N VAL A 327 10.77 3.56 9.41
CA VAL A 327 10.32 2.27 9.93
C VAL A 327 10.20 2.31 11.46
N ILE A 328 11.12 2.95 12.17
CA ILE A 328 11.09 3.13 13.63
C ILE A 328 9.82 3.89 14.06
N TYR A 329 9.48 4.98 13.36
CA TYR A 329 8.26 5.73 13.63
C TYR A 329 6.99 4.87 13.50
N TYR A 330 6.86 4.09 12.42
CA TYR A 330 5.72 3.19 12.28
C TYR A 330 5.81 1.98 13.21
N TYR A 331 7.00 1.51 13.57
CA TYR A 331 7.17 0.45 14.57
C TYR A 331 6.58 0.89 15.91
N ARG A 332 6.90 2.11 16.35
CA ARG A 332 6.26 2.72 17.52
C ARG A 332 4.75 2.68 17.40
N MET A 333 4.16 3.13 16.29
CA MET A 333 2.71 3.07 16.10
C MET A 333 2.15 1.65 16.25
N ASN A 334 2.85 0.63 15.73
CA ASN A 334 2.44 -0.76 15.90
C ASN A 334 2.56 -1.23 17.36
N ILE A 335 3.54 -0.76 18.14
CA ILE A 335 3.64 -1.02 19.59
C ILE A 335 2.45 -0.39 20.32
N GLU A 336 2.09 0.85 20.00
CA GLU A 336 0.98 1.58 20.64
C GLU A 336 -0.37 0.86 20.41
N LEU A 337 -0.57 0.25 19.24
CA LEU A 337 -1.75 -0.58 18.93
C LEU A 337 -1.83 -1.88 19.78
N LEU A 338 -0.71 -2.36 20.32
CA LEU A 338 -0.65 -3.65 21.04
C LEU A 338 -0.98 -3.55 22.53
N ILE A 339 -1.50 -2.42 23.00
CA ILE A 339 -1.65 -2.20 24.44
C ILE A 339 -2.60 -3.20 25.12
N GLY A 340 -3.65 -3.65 24.41
CA GLY A 340 -4.54 -4.72 24.86
C GLY A 340 -3.92 -6.13 24.84
N HIS A 341 -2.68 -6.27 24.34
CA HIS A 341 -1.95 -7.51 24.17
C HIS A 341 -0.54 -7.42 24.76
N TYR A 342 -0.48 -7.25 26.09
CA TYR A 342 0.75 -6.97 26.82
C TYR A 342 1.95 -7.88 26.47
N ASP A 343 1.75 -9.20 26.35
CA ASP A 343 2.84 -10.14 26.01
C ASP A 343 3.49 -9.84 24.65
N LEU A 344 2.70 -9.38 23.67
CA LEU A 344 3.17 -9.02 22.34
C LEU A 344 3.78 -7.62 22.33
N CYS A 345 3.19 -6.68 23.09
CA CYS A 345 3.74 -5.35 23.29
C CYS A 345 5.14 -5.41 23.90
N GLU A 346 5.33 -6.19 24.96
CA GLU A 346 6.63 -6.38 25.61
C GLU A 346 7.67 -6.97 24.64
N GLN A 347 7.29 -8.00 23.87
CA GLN A 347 8.16 -8.57 22.83
C GLN A 347 8.51 -7.55 21.73
N ALA A 348 7.56 -6.74 21.29
CA ALA A 348 7.77 -5.72 20.28
C ALA A 348 8.74 -4.64 20.77
N ILE A 349 8.61 -4.19 22.02
CA ILE A 349 9.51 -3.21 22.63
C ILE A 349 10.94 -3.77 22.77
N SER A 350 11.10 -5.02 23.20
CA SER A 350 12.43 -5.62 23.30
C SER A 350 13.12 -5.73 21.92
N HIS A 351 12.39 -6.05 20.85
CA HIS A 351 12.94 -6.00 19.48
C HIS A 351 13.26 -4.57 19.04
N PHE A 352 12.40 -3.60 19.37
CA PHE A 352 12.62 -2.18 19.08
C PHE A 352 13.93 -1.67 19.71
N ILE A 353 14.15 -1.97 21.00
CA ILE A 353 15.38 -1.63 21.72
C ILE A 353 16.60 -2.36 21.13
N PHE A 354 16.44 -3.62 20.75
CA PHE A 354 17.51 -4.40 20.10
C PHE A 354 18.00 -3.70 18.82
N TYR A 355 17.10 -3.32 17.92
CA TYR A 355 17.49 -2.65 16.66
C TYR A 355 18.05 -1.24 16.89
N GLY A 356 17.55 -0.49 17.87
CA GLY A 356 18.18 0.78 18.29
C GLY A 356 19.62 0.59 18.81
N THR A 357 19.87 -0.50 19.52
CA THR A 357 21.23 -0.86 19.99
C THR A 357 22.13 -1.32 18.83
N CYS A 358 21.57 -1.96 17.80
CA CYS A 358 22.30 -2.28 16.58
C CYS A 358 22.72 -1.01 15.82
N ALA A 359 21.85 0.00 15.72
CA ALA A 359 22.18 1.29 15.09
C ALA A 359 23.39 1.96 15.76
N LYS A 360 23.42 1.92 17.10
CA LYS A 360 24.58 2.36 17.88
C LYS A 360 25.87 1.61 17.52
N ASN A 361 25.82 0.28 17.40
CA ASN A 361 27.01 -0.52 17.07
C ASN A 361 27.54 -0.24 15.65
N LEU A 362 26.72 0.35 14.78
CA LEU A 362 27.09 0.75 13.42
C LEU A 362 27.55 2.21 13.31
N ASP A 363 27.55 2.94 14.42
CA ASP A 363 27.90 4.37 14.55
C ASP A 363 27.02 5.30 13.70
N GLU A 364 25.69 5.08 13.74
CA GLU A 364 24.69 5.86 12.99
C GLU A 364 23.94 6.82 13.95
N PRO A 365 24.47 8.02 14.25
CA PRO A 365 23.95 8.90 15.31
C PRO A 365 22.53 9.43 15.04
N LEU A 366 22.17 9.68 13.77
CA LEU A 366 20.82 10.15 13.40
C LEU A 366 19.77 9.04 13.56
N ALA A 367 20.12 7.80 13.22
CA ALA A 367 19.27 6.64 13.46
C ALA A 367 19.03 6.44 14.98
N VAL A 368 20.08 6.57 15.79
CA VAL A 368 19.96 6.53 17.25
C VAL A 368 19.08 7.64 17.79
N LYS A 369 19.20 8.86 17.24
CA LYS A 369 18.34 9.98 17.60
C LYS A 369 16.85 9.63 17.40
N SER A 370 16.45 9.17 16.20
CA SER A 370 15.07 8.71 15.94
C SER A 370 14.61 7.68 16.96
N PHE A 371 15.44 6.66 17.20
CA PHE A 371 15.13 5.59 18.14
C PHE A 371 14.89 6.10 19.58
N LEU A 372 15.75 6.98 20.11
CA LEU A 372 15.65 7.47 21.48
C LEU A 372 14.38 8.31 21.71
N PHE A 373 14.01 9.13 20.73
CA PHE A 373 12.79 9.93 20.80
C PHE A 373 11.53 9.07 20.66
N ASP A 374 11.51 8.09 19.76
CA ASP A 374 10.37 7.17 19.67
C ASP A 374 10.27 6.24 20.90
N LEU A 375 11.39 5.84 21.51
CA LEU A 375 11.40 5.11 22.79
C LEU A 375 10.78 5.95 23.91
N SER A 376 11.14 7.23 23.97
CA SER A 376 10.57 8.21 24.89
C SER A 376 9.06 8.37 24.69
N ARG A 377 8.61 8.39 23.43
CA ARG A 377 7.19 8.46 23.07
C ARG A 377 6.44 7.19 23.50
N ILE A 378 7.01 6.00 23.30
CA ILE A 378 6.43 4.74 23.79
C ILE A 378 6.23 4.81 25.30
N LEU A 379 7.24 5.29 26.05
CA LEU A 379 7.15 5.39 27.50
C LEU A 379 6.02 6.33 27.93
N ASN A 380 5.95 7.53 27.34
CA ASN A 380 4.88 8.50 27.60
C ASN A 380 3.49 7.93 27.27
N TYR A 381 3.35 7.26 26.13
CA TYR A 381 2.09 6.65 25.72
C TYR A 381 1.65 5.55 26.69
N LEU A 382 2.58 4.69 27.12
CA LEU A 382 2.29 3.68 28.13
C LEU A 382 1.94 4.29 29.49
N SER A 383 2.54 5.42 29.87
CA SER A 383 2.17 6.12 31.11
C SER A 383 0.75 6.67 31.04
N PHE A 384 0.36 7.21 29.89
CA PHE A 384 -1.00 7.70 29.65
C PHE A 384 -2.06 6.60 29.89
N GLU A 385 -1.77 5.40 29.40
CA GLU A 385 -2.68 4.26 29.48
C GLU A 385 -2.59 3.50 30.81
N SER A 386 -1.38 3.33 31.35
CA SER A 386 -1.12 2.71 32.64
C SER A 386 0.29 3.04 33.16
N GLU A 387 0.37 3.91 34.17
CA GLU A 387 1.63 4.27 34.82
C GLU A 387 2.42 3.03 35.28
N LYS A 388 1.73 2.00 35.81
CA LYS A 388 2.36 0.73 36.22
C LYS A 388 3.09 0.02 35.07
N LEU A 389 2.53 0.01 33.87
CA LEU A 389 3.18 -0.60 32.70
C LEU A 389 4.43 0.18 32.30
N SER A 390 4.33 1.51 32.30
CA SER A 390 5.46 2.39 31.99
C SER A 390 6.60 2.25 33.00
N LEU A 391 6.29 2.14 34.30
CA LEU A 391 7.26 1.91 35.37
C LEU A 391 7.98 0.57 35.19
N LYS A 392 7.22 -0.50 34.94
CA LYS A 392 7.81 -1.83 34.70
C LYS A 392 8.74 -1.82 33.48
N LEU A 393 8.34 -1.17 32.39
CA LEU A 393 9.18 -1.04 31.21
C LEU A 393 10.44 -0.21 31.50
N TYR A 394 10.29 0.89 32.23
CA TYR A 394 11.37 1.78 32.59
C TYR A 394 12.46 1.04 33.37
N GLU A 395 12.07 0.33 34.43
CA GLU A 395 12.99 -0.42 35.29
C GLU A 395 13.63 -1.61 34.57
N LYS A 396 12.87 -2.31 33.71
CA LYS A 396 13.34 -3.52 33.03
C LYS A 396 14.38 -3.22 31.95
N GLU A 397 14.12 -2.26 31.06
CA GLU A 397 14.93 -2.08 29.84
C GLU A 397 15.32 -0.62 29.54
N VAL A 398 14.42 0.37 29.74
CA VAL A 398 14.68 1.76 29.29
C VAL A 398 15.81 2.41 30.09
N LYS A 399 15.77 2.33 31.42
CA LYS A 399 16.80 2.92 32.30
C LYS A 399 18.20 2.44 31.92
N ARG A 400 18.36 1.13 31.73
CA ARG A 400 19.63 0.52 31.33
C ARG A 400 20.06 1.02 29.95
N THR A 401 19.13 1.08 29.00
CA THR A 401 19.38 1.56 27.64
C THR A 401 19.90 3.00 27.68
N TRP A 402 19.19 3.94 28.31
CA TRP A 402 19.63 5.33 28.42
C TRP A 402 20.99 5.50 29.12
N MET A 403 21.23 4.77 30.22
CA MET A 403 22.54 4.78 30.87
C MET A 403 23.67 4.32 29.94
N GLN A 404 23.42 3.35 29.06
CA GLN A 404 24.41 2.89 28.09
C GLN A 404 24.71 3.97 27.05
N PHE A 405 23.70 4.68 26.55
CA PHE A 405 23.92 5.74 25.55
C PHE A 405 24.58 7.00 26.13
N ILE A 406 24.24 7.38 27.36
CA ILE A 406 24.90 8.51 28.06
C ILE A 406 26.40 8.25 28.22
N LYS A 407 26.78 7.01 28.59
CA LYS A 407 28.19 6.63 28.79
C LYS A 407 29.06 6.73 27.54
N LEU A 408 28.47 6.77 26.34
CA LEU A 408 29.21 6.89 25.09
C LEU A 408 29.71 8.32 24.83
N GLY A 409 29.13 9.33 25.50
CA GLY A 409 29.48 10.73 25.29
C GLY A 409 29.02 11.30 23.93
N GLY A 410 29.49 12.51 23.62
CA GLY A 410 29.22 13.19 22.35
C GLY A 410 27.74 13.31 22.00
N ASN A 411 27.41 13.10 20.71
CA ASN A 411 26.04 13.17 20.19
C ASN A 411 25.09 12.17 20.87
N TYR A 412 25.60 11.00 21.27
CA TYR A 412 24.78 9.98 21.94
C TYR A 412 24.30 10.43 23.32
N LYS A 413 25.19 11.06 24.12
CA LYS A 413 24.81 11.67 25.40
C LYS A 413 23.77 12.77 25.16
N LYS A 414 24.06 13.69 24.24
CA LYS A 414 23.18 14.81 23.90
C LYS A 414 21.76 14.36 23.54
N TYR A 415 21.61 13.48 22.55
CA TYR A 415 20.29 12.99 22.11
C TYR A 415 19.56 12.21 23.21
N THR A 416 20.29 11.45 24.02
CA THR A 416 19.69 10.70 25.13
C THR A 416 19.14 11.65 26.18
N THR A 417 19.93 12.64 26.60
CA THR A 417 19.49 13.61 27.61
C THR A 417 18.32 14.45 27.10
N MET A 418 18.34 14.91 25.84
CA MET A 418 17.18 15.58 25.22
C MET A 418 15.92 14.71 25.24
N SER A 419 16.05 13.42 24.91
CA SER A 419 14.92 12.48 24.93
C SER A 419 14.36 12.28 26.34
N ILE A 420 15.22 12.24 27.36
CA ILE A 420 14.84 12.14 28.78
C ILE A 420 14.14 13.41 29.25
N ILE A 421 14.69 14.59 28.93
CA ILE A 421 14.09 15.88 29.29
C ILE A 421 12.70 16.03 28.67
N LYS A 422 12.55 15.68 27.39
CA LYS A 422 11.24 15.65 26.73
C LYS A 422 10.28 14.68 27.39
N THR A 423 10.74 13.48 27.77
CA THR A 423 9.93 12.51 28.51
C THR A 423 9.47 13.10 29.85
N PHE A 424 10.40 13.66 30.62
CA PHE A 424 10.14 14.25 31.92
C PHE A 424 9.06 15.32 31.86
N TRP A 425 9.20 16.32 30.99
CA TRP A 425 8.24 17.43 30.91
C TRP A 425 6.85 17.00 30.44
N ASN A 426 6.78 16.05 29.50
CA ASN A 426 5.49 15.48 29.08
C ASN A 426 4.79 14.76 30.24
N LEU A 427 5.51 13.90 30.96
CA LEU A 427 4.95 13.17 32.11
C LEU A 427 4.58 14.10 33.27
N TYR A 428 5.43 15.10 33.54
CA TYR A 428 5.23 16.07 34.62
C TYR A 428 3.99 16.91 34.36
N SER A 429 3.80 17.39 33.12
CA SER A 429 2.60 18.12 32.72
C SER A 429 1.30 17.33 32.85
N GLN A 430 1.39 16.00 32.91
CA GLN A 430 0.26 15.08 33.03
C GLN A 430 0.11 14.51 34.46
N ASN A 431 0.89 14.99 35.43
CA ASN A 431 0.87 14.57 36.84
C ASN A 431 1.28 13.10 37.10
N TYR A 432 2.11 12.49 36.23
CA TYR A 432 2.67 11.15 36.47
C TYR A 432 3.87 11.21 37.43
N HIS A 433 3.58 11.42 38.71
CA HIS A 433 4.57 11.74 39.75
C HIS A 433 5.58 10.62 40.05
N GLN A 434 5.20 9.34 39.91
CA GLN A 434 6.11 8.25 40.27
C GLN A 434 7.25 8.16 39.25
N LEU A 435 6.91 8.08 37.96
CA LEU A 435 7.92 7.97 36.91
C LEU A 435 8.75 9.26 36.80
N THR A 436 8.14 10.45 36.91
CA THR A 436 8.89 11.71 36.91
C THR A 436 9.88 11.82 38.06
N SER A 437 9.52 11.35 39.27
CA SER A 437 10.45 11.31 40.41
C SER A 437 11.67 10.40 40.15
N LEU A 438 11.44 9.25 39.49
CA LEU A 438 12.51 8.33 39.12
C LEU A 438 13.43 8.93 38.04
N LEU A 439 12.85 9.57 37.02
CA LEU A 439 13.64 10.23 35.97
C LEU A 439 14.49 11.36 36.54
N ARG A 440 13.93 12.16 37.45
CA ARG A 440 14.67 13.23 38.13
C ARG A 440 15.85 12.66 38.91
N ARG A 441 15.60 11.66 39.77
CA ARG A 441 16.62 11.01 40.59
C ARG A 441 17.71 10.32 39.77
N ASP A 442 17.33 9.66 38.67
CA ASP A 442 18.24 8.81 37.92
C ASP A 442 19.07 9.59 36.89
N PHE A 443 18.55 10.71 36.35
CA PHE A 443 19.18 11.41 35.21
C PHE A 443 19.20 12.95 35.30
N LEU A 444 18.27 13.60 36.01
CA LEU A 444 18.13 15.07 36.04
C LEU A 444 18.42 15.65 37.44
N ASN A 445 19.48 15.15 38.09
CA ASN A 445 19.91 15.67 39.40
C ASN A 445 20.59 17.04 39.27
N ASP A 446 21.31 17.26 38.17
CA ASP A 446 21.94 18.55 37.87
C ASP A 446 20.93 19.46 37.17
N SER A 447 20.45 20.46 37.91
CA SER A 447 19.45 21.41 37.39
C SER A 447 20.04 22.38 36.37
N PHE A 448 21.36 22.61 36.41
CA PHE A 448 22.04 23.49 35.47
C PHE A 448 22.22 22.80 34.11
N GLU A 449 22.75 21.56 34.10
CA GLU A 449 22.87 20.77 32.85
C GLU A 449 21.50 20.56 32.19
N HIS A 450 20.45 20.38 33.00
CA HIS A 450 19.05 20.32 32.52
C HIS A 450 18.64 21.64 31.84
N ALA A 451 18.89 22.79 32.47
CA ALA A 451 18.53 24.10 31.92
C ALA A 451 19.27 24.40 30.60
N VAL A 452 20.56 24.09 30.50
CA VAL A 452 21.37 24.28 29.27
C VAL A 452 20.76 23.51 28.09
N ILE A 453 20.47 22.22 28.27
CA ILE A 453 19.92 21.39 27.20
C ILE A 453 18.50 21.82 26.85
N LEU A 454 17.73 22.24 27.86
CA LEU A 454 16.37 22.72 27.65
C LEU A 454 16.34 24.01 26.83
N LYS A 455 17.26 24.95 27.07
CA LYS A 455 17.45 26.17 26.26
C LYS A 455 17.64 25.81 24.79
N GLU A 456 18.48 24.83 24.49
CA GLU A 456 18.69 24.35 23.11
C GLU A 456 17.41 23.76 22.49
N MET A 457 16.68 22.93 23.23
CA MET A 457 15.46 22.31 22.73
C MET A 457 14.37 23.34 22.38
N LEU A 458 14.24 24.39 23.20
CA LEU A 458 13.24 25.45 23.06
C LEU A 458 13.51 26.43 21.91
N GLN A 459 14.66 26.34 21.24
CA GLN A 459 14.93 27.11 20.01
C GLN A 459 14.07 26.65 18.82
N ASN A 460 13.55 25.42 18.84
CA ASN A 460 12.70 24.89 17.76
C ASN A 460 11.24 25.28 18.02
N GLU A 461 10.75 26.32 17.34
CA GLU A 461 9.39 26.86 17.55
C GLU A 461 8.29 26.10 16.79
N ASP A 462 8.65 25.38 15.71
CA ASP A 462 7.68 24.70 14.84
C ASP A 462 7.82 23.17 14.91
N PRO A 463 6.75 22.41 15.26
CA PRO A 463 6.76 20.95 15.21
C PRO A 463 7.08 20.36 13.82
N LEU A 464 6.84 21.12 12.75
CA LEU A 464 6.99 20.68 11.36
C LEU A 464 8.32 21.09 10.71
N GLU A 465 9.17 21.82 11.43
CA GLU A 465 10.42 22.38 10.90
C GLU A 465 11.30 21.33 10.20
N LYS A 466 11.27 20.08 10.69
CA LYS A 466 12.08 18.96 10.19
C LYS A 466 11.31 17.94 9.37
N GLU A 467 9.99 18.13 9.14
CA GLU A 467 9.12 17.16 8.45
C GLU A 467 9.62 16.83 7.02
N TYR A 468 10.15 17.84 6.34
CA TYR A 468 10.61 17.74 4.96
C TYR A 468 12.12 17.52 4.79
N SER A 469 12.90 17.50 5.88
CA SER A 469 14.36 17.31 5.84
C SER A 469 14.76 15.91 6.32
N ASP A 470 14.52 15.62 7.60
CA ASP A 470 15.24 14.54 8.29
C ASP A 470 14.33 13.58 9.07
N PHE A 471 13.19 14.06 9.58
CA PHE A 471 12.28 13.29 10.45
C PHE A 471 10.83 13.53 10.07
N LEU A 472 9.91 12.61 10.39
CA LEU A 472 8.48 12.82 10.13
C LEU A 472 7.85 13.89 11.05
N VAL A 473 8.46 14.17 12.21
CA VAL A 473 8.09 15.22 13.17
C VAL A 473 9.36 15.69 13.87
N CYS A 474 9.48 16.98 14.22
CA CYS A 474 10.60 17.50 15.01
C CYS A 474 10.70 16.77 16.37
N PRO A 475 11.73 15.93 16.59
CA PRO A 475 11.79 15.09 17.78
C PRO A 475 11.99 15.89 19.06
N GLU A 476 12.59 17.09 18.98
CA GLU A 476 12.89 17.94 20.13
C GLU A 476 11.69 18.77 20.62
N TYR A 477 10.72 19.03 19.74
CA TYR A 477 9.63 19.97 20.04
C TYR A 477 8.80 19.57 21.27
N LEU A 478 8.56 20.54 22.16
CA LEU A 478 7.65 20.46 23.30
C LEU A 478 6.36 21.21 23.00
N SER A 479 5.22 20.70 23.48
CA SER A 479 3.91 21.26 23.15
C SER A 479 3.02 21.45 24.38
N GLY A 480 2.16 22.46 24.34
CA GLY A 480 1.10 22.67 25.34
C GLY A 480 1.66 22.92 26.75
N MET A 481 1.09 22.25 27.75
CA MET A 481 1.45 22.45 29.16
C MET A 481 2.93 22.07 29.46
N ALA A 482 3.46 21.06 28.76
CA ALA A 482 4.87 20.67 28.91
C ALA A 482 5.82 21.79 28.48
N LEU A 483 5.47 22.53 27.42
CA LEU A 483 6.23 23.69 26.97
C LEU A 483 6.17 24.82 28.02
N SER A 484 4.97 25.18 28.50
CA SER A 484 4.80 26.23 29.50
C SER A 484 5.62 25.97 30.77
N LEU A 485 5.48 24.77 31.36
CA LEU A 485 6.20 24.41 32.59
C LEU A 485 7.72 24.37 32.40
N ALA A 486 8.17 23.93 31.23
CA ALA A 486 9.58 23.91 30.89
C ALA A 486 10.15 25.32 30.70
N SER A 487 9.39 26.22 30.05
CA SER A 487 9.75 27.64 29.91
C SER A 487 9.80 28.35 31.25
N ASP A 488 8.85 28.10 32.14
CA ASP A 488 8.84 28.65 33.50
C ASP A 488 10.08 28.20 34.27
N PHE A 489 10.41 26.90 34.22
CA PHE A 489 11.65 26.39 34.83
C PHE A 489 12.90 27.04 34.23
N LEU A 490 12.96 27.23 32.91
CA LEU A 490 14.12 27.86 32.27
C LEU A 490 14.27 29.32 32.71
N SER A 491 13.16 30.03 32.98
CA SER A 491 13.18 31.43 33.41
C SER A 491 13.98 31.67 34.69
N ASP A 492 14.00 30.68 35.60
CA ASP A 492 14.78 30.72 36.84
C ASP A 492 16.31 30.66 36.60
N PHE A 493 16.75 30.32 35.39
CA PHE A 493 18.17 30.13 35.02
C PHE A 493 18.68 31.11 33.96
N ILE A 494 17.84 31.99 33.41
CA ILE A 494 18.20 32.90 32.30
C ILE A 494 19.43 33.75 32.64
N GLU A 495 19.45 34.38 33.82
CA GLU A 495 20.56 35.26 34.23
C GLU A 495 21.91 34.53 34.37
N VAL A 496 21.88 33.23 34.68
CA VAL A 496 23.10 32.41 34.82
C VAL A 496 23.57 31.96 33.43
N LEU A 497 22.65 31.55 32.57
CA LEU A 497 22.95 31.11 31.20
C LEU A 497 23.45 32.26 30.32
N GLU A 498 22.94 33.49 30.49
CA GLU A 498 23.40 34.67 29.76
C GLU A 498 24.80 35.15 30.16
N LYS A 499 25.23 34.84 31.39
CA LYS A 499 26.62 35.13 31.84
C LYS A 499 27.60 34.14 31.24
N GLU A 500 27.23 32.86 31.22
CA GLU A 500 28.10 31.80 30.68
C GLU A 500 28.28 31.91 29.16
N ASP A 501 27.24 32.30 28.41
CA ASP A 501 27.36 32.58 26.96
C ASP A 501 28.35 33.74 26.70
N LYS A 502 28.30 34.81 27.52
CA LYS A 502 29.21 35.96 27.39
C LYS A 502 30.66 35.62 27.73
N ASP A 503 30.86 34.84 28.79
CA ASP A 503 32.20 34.40 29.20
C ASP A 503 32.83 33.47 28.14
N GLN A 504 32.01 32.64 27.45
CA GLN A 504 32.47 31.81 26.34
C GLN A 504 32.82 32.62 25.08
N ASP A 505 32.01 33.62 24.73
CA ASP A 505 32.28 34.52 23.61
C ASP A 505 33.54 35.37 23.84
N GLU A 506 33.79 35.84 25.07
CA GLU A 506 35.02 36.56 25.44
C GLU A 506 36.28 35.66 25.40
N GLU A 507 36.20 34.41 25.85
CA GLU A 507 37.31 33.44 25.73
C GLU A 507 37.60 33.04 24.26
N THR A 508 36.60 33.06 23.38
CA THR A 508 36.82 32.79 21.95
C THR A 508 37.37 34.01 21.20
N GLU A 509 37.04 35.24 21.62
CA GLU A 509 37.65 36.47 21.08
C GLU A 509 39.10 36.68 21.55
N GLU A 510 39.48 36.24 22.75
CA GLU A 510 40.88 36.28 23.22
C GLU A 510 41.78 35.19 22.59
N ALA A 511 41.20 34.17 21.97
CA ALA A 511 41.91 33.05 21.33
C ALA A 511 42.13 33.20 19.81
N VAL A 512 41.65 34.30 19.19
CA VAL A 512 41.83 34.68 17.78
C VAL A 512 42.86 35.81 17.67
#